data_AF-A0A7W7EYX6-F1
#
_entry.id   AF-A0A7W7EYX6-F1
#
_cell.length_a   1.000
_cell.length_b   1.000
_cell.length_c   1.000
_cell.angle_alpha   90.00
_cell.angle_beta   90.00
_cell.angle_gamma   90.00
#
_symmetry.space_group_name_H-M   'P 1'
#
loop_
_entity.id
_entity.type
_entity.pdbx_description
1 polymer ?
#
loop_
_entity_poly.entity_id
_entity_poly.type
_entity_poly.pdbx_seq_one_letter_code
_entity_poly.pdbx_strand_id
1 'polypeptide(L)' 'MTADQFTAWMKHMNLGIGEAAERLGIGRNTVPRYQRDGAPKHIGYACAAIAMGLPEWGAAT' A
#
# COMPACT_ATOMS: atom_id res chain seq x y z
N MET A 1 -9.22 2.84 -3.18
CA MET A 1 -9.67 1.79 -2.25
C MET A 1 -10.20 2.46 -1.00
N THR A 2 -11.17 1.88 -0.31
CA THR A 2 -11.71 2.47 0.92
C THR A 2 -10.69 2.40 2.07
N ALA A 3 -10.93 3.15 3.14
CA ALA A 3 -10.12 3.11 4.36
C ALA A 3 -10.02 1.69 4.96
N ASP A 4 -11.14 0.97 5.01
CA ASP A 4 -11.22 -0.40 5.51
C ASP A 4 -10.40 -1.37 4.65
N GLN A 5 -10.48 -1.24 3.33
CA GLN A 5 -9.69 -2.06 2.40
C GLN A 5 -8.19 -1.83 2.58
N PHE A 6 -7.77 -0.56 2.76
CA PHE A 6 -6.37 -0.24 2.98
C PHE A 6 -5.84 -0.79 4.31
N THR A 7 -6.63 -0.65 5.38
CA THR A 7 -6.31 -1.20 6.70
C THR A 7 -6.26 -2.72 6.69
N ALA A 8 -7.20 -3.37 6.01
CA ALA A 8 -7.22 -4.82 5.83
C ALA A 8 -6.00 -5.32 5.05
N TRP A 9 -5.59 -4.60 4.01
CA TRP A 9 -4.36 -4.91 3.26
C TRP A 9 -3.12 -4.81 4.15
N MET A 10 -2.96 -3.74 4.93
CA MET A 10 -1.83 -3.61 5.87
C MET A 10 -1.80 -4.76 6.88
N LYS A 11 -2.97 -5.15 7.42
CA LYS A 11 -3.10 -6.28 8.34
C LYS A 11 -2.75 -7.61 7.67
N HIS A 12 -3.24 -7.84 6.45
CA HIS A 12 -2.96 -9.06 5.69
C HIS A 12 -1.46 -9.22 5.42
N MET A 13 -0.79 -8.11 5.10
CA MET A 13 0.66 -8.09 4.84
C MET A 13 1.51 -7.98 6.11
N ASN A 14 0.89 -7.88 7.30
CA ASN A 14 1.56 -7.63 8.58
C ASN A 14 2.49 -6.40 8.58
N LEU A 15 2.06 -5.31 7.96
CA LEU A 15 2.87 -4.09 7.78
C LEU A 15 2.57 -3.03 8.84
N GLY A 16 3.63 -2.44 9.40
CA GLY A 16 3.55 -1.19 10.14
C GLY A 16 3.48 0.03 9.22
N ILE A 17 3.23 1.22 9.80
CA ILE A 17 3.14 2.49 9.05
C ILE A 17 4.41 2.77 8.23
N GLY A 18 5.58 2.59 8.84
CA GLY A 18 6.86 2.86 8.19
C GLY A 18 7.10 1.95 6.98
N GLU A 19 6.87 0.65 7.16
CA GLU A 19 7.11 -0.35 6.12
C GLU A 19 6.08 -0.24 4.99
N ALA A 20 4.81 0.03 5.31
CA ALA A 20 3.80 0.31 4.30
C ALA A 20 4.16 1.56 3.47
N ALA A 21 4.66 2.62 4.12
CA ALA A 21 5.09 3.83 3.44
C ALA A 21 6.28 3.58 2.49
N GLU A 22 7.27 2.81 2.96
CA GLU A 22 8.45 2.42 2.18
C GLU A 22 8.06 1.59 0.96
N ARG A 23 7.30 0.50 1.16
CA ARG A 23 6.86 -0.40 0.06
C ARG A 23 6.00 0.31 -0.98
N LEU A 24 5.20 1.31 -0.56
CA LEU A 24 4.35 2.09 -1.46
C LEU A 24 5.06 3.32 -2.06
N GLY A 25 6.27 3.66 -1.62
CA GLY A 25 6.99 4.85 -2.07
C GLY A 25 6.30 6.17 -1.72
N ILE A 26 5.65 6.25 -0.54
CA ILE A 26 4.89 7.42 -0.09
C ILE A 26 5.42 7.96 1.25
N GLY A 27 5.06 9.21 1.59
CA GLY A 27 5.41 9.78 2.89
C GLY A 27 4.68 9.09 4.05
N ARG A 28 5.36 8.90 5.19
CA ARG A 28 4.82 8.21 6.40
C ARG A 28 3.50 8.79 6.89
N ASN A 29 3.30 10.09 6.80
CA ASN A 29 2.06 10.78 7.22
C ASN A 29 0.87 10.52 6.27
N THR A 30 1.13 9.97 5.09
CA THR A 30 0.10 9.62 4.10
C THR A 30 -0.62 8.33 4.48
N VAL A 31 0.07 7.39 5.14
CA VAL A 31 -0.52 6.12 5.60
C VAL A 31 -1.69 6.33 6.57
N PRO A 32 -1.56 7.09 7.69
CA PRO A 32 -2.70 7.34 8.57
C PRO A 32 -3.81 8.14 7.88
N ARG A 33 -3.49 9.00 6.90
CA ARG A 33 -4.50 9.65 6.06
C ARG A 33 -5.29 8.62 5.25
N TYR A 34 -4.63 7.64 4.63
CA TYR A 34 -5.32 6.58 3.87
C TYR A 34 -6.10 5.61 4.76
N GLN A 35 -5.64 5.36 5.98
CA GLN A 35 -6.41 4.61 6.98
C GLN A 35 -7.69 5.33 7.44
N ARG A 36 -7.77 6.66 7.29
CA ARG A 36 -8.95 7.47 7.64
C ARG A 36 -9.86 7.73 6.44
N ASP A 37 -9.29 8.20 5.34
CA ASP A 37 -10.04 8.77 4.22
C ASP A 37 -10.16 7.79 3.04
N GLY A 38 -9.40 6.68 3.07
CA GLY A 38 -9.18 5.82 1.93
C GLY A 38 -8.05 6.31 1.02
N ALA A 39 -7.64 5.45 0.10
CA ALA A 39 -6.51 5.70 -0.79
C ALA A 39 -6.96 5.87 -2.25
N PRO A 40 -6.26 6.70 -3.04
CA PRO A 40 -6.47 6.82 -4.48
C PRO A 40 -6.42 5.46 -5.20
N LYS A 41 -7.02 5.40 -6.40
CA LYS A 41 -7.11 4.17 -7.19
C LYS A 41 -5.75 3.52 -7.48
N HIS A 42 -4.74 4.33 -7.82
CA HIS A 42 -3.39 3.85 -8.13
C HIS A 42 -2.69 3.20 -6.92
N ILE A 43 -2.97 3.67 -5.69
CA ILE A 43 -2.49 3.00 -4.47
C ILE A 43 -3.15 1.62 -4.32
N GLY A 44 -4.41 1.48 -4.71
CA GLY A 44 -5.09 0.18 -4.78
C GLY A 44 -4.36 -0.82 -5.68
N TYR A 45 -3.92 -0.37 -6.86
CA TYR A 45 -3.12 -1.20 -7.76
C TYR A 45 -1.74 -1.54 -7.17
N ALA A 46 -1.06 -0.58 -6.53
CA ALA A 46 0.22 -0.83 -5.87
C ALA A 46 0.10 -1.85 -4.73
N CYS A 47 -0.92 -1.73 -3.86
CA CYS A 47 -1.20 -2.69 -2.80
C CYS A 47 -1.43 -4.11 -3.35
N ALA A 48 -2.19 -4.24 -4.45
CA ALA A 48 -2.41 -5.53 -5.10
C ALA A 48 -1.11 -6.11 -5.69
N ALA A 49 -0.32 -5.29 -6.38
CA ALA A 49 0.97 -5.70 -6.93
C ALA A 49 1.93 -6.20 -5.83
N ILE A 50 2.05 -5.46 -4.73
CA ILE A 50 2.87 -5.83 -3.58
C ILE A 50 2.38 -7.14 -2.94
N ALA A 51 1.07 -7.31 -2.76
CA ALA A 51 0.49 -8.53 -2.19
C ALA A 51 0.73 -9.77 -3.07
N MET A 52 0.78 -9.57 -4.39
CA MET A 52 1.06 -10.62 -5.36
C MET A 52 2.56 -10.84 -5.60
N GLY A 53 3.44 -10.05 -4.96
CA GLY A 53 4.89 -10.13 -5.18
C GLY A 53 5.32 -9.73 -6.59
N LEU A 54 4.56 -8.85 -7.26
CA LEU A 54 4.91 -8.38 -8.60
C LEU A 54 6.07 -7.38 -8.53
N PRO A 55 7.08 -7.49 -9.40
CA PRO A 55 8.18 -6.54 -9.47
C PRO A 55 7.71 -5.22 -10.08
N GLU A 56 8.51 -4.18 -9.89
CA GLU A 56 8.37 -2.94 -10.66
C GLU A 56 8.58 -3.21 -12.17
N TRP A 57 7.95 -2.38 -12.99
CA TRP A 57 8.08 -2.48 -14.44
C TRP A 57 9.55 -2.32 -14.85
N GLY A 58 10.11 -3.35 -15.49
CA GLY A 58 11.50 -3.36 -15.93
C GLY A 58 12.49 -4.02 -14.96
N ALA A 59 12.07 -4.38 -13.74
CA ALA A 59 12.93 -5.12 -12.80
C ALA A 59 12.79 -6.65 -12.89
N ALA A 60 11.95 -7.16 -13.79
CA ALA A 60 11.74 -8.61 -13.99
C ALA A 60 12.82 -9.30 -14.84
N THR A 61 14.05 -8.78 -14.84
CA THR A 61 15.19 -9.28 -15.64
C THR A 61 16.06 -10.26 -14.89
#